data_AF-A0A7J2LW17-F1
#
_entry.id   AF-A0A7J2LW17-F1
#
_cell.length_a   1.000
_cell.length_b   1.000
_cell.length_c   1.000
_cell.angle_alpha   90.00
_cell.angle_beta   90.00
_cell.angle_gamma   90.00
#
_symmetry.space_group_name_H-M   'P 1'
#
loop_
_entity.id
_entity.type
_entity.pdbx_description
1 polymer ?
#
loop_
_entity_poly.entity_id
_entity_poly.type
_entity_poly.pdbx_seq_one_letter_code
_entity_poly.pdbx_strand_id
1 'polypeptide(L)'
;MALGETSRTGSLRSSMDSIDFLFVSDVEALPHPDERFRARTEDVLLEMLKEVKCEDEYSNEPAPSFIIFNGDVDARFEDGYSDIFKEIERTAPCYYVFGNHECKILGCVEEWKRLLNMKRSYYSWRLSCSGMTVTFIVLDL
;
A
#
# COMPACT_ATOMS: atom_id res chain seq x y z
N MET A 1 -10.69 -5.14 50.12
CA MET A 1 -9.45 -4.78 49.38
C MET A 1 -9.10 -6.00 48.55
N ALA A 2 -8.98 -6.03 47.22
CA ALA A 2 -9.02 -5.08 46.09
C ALA A 2 -9.88 -5.75 44.97
N LEU A 3 -10.69 -5.11 44.12
CA LEU A 3 -10.49 -4.06 43.08
C LEU A 3 -9.49 -4.42 41.96
N GLY A 4 -10.03 -4.50 40.72
CA GLY A 4 -9.35 -4.46 39.41
C GLY A 4 -9.39 -5.80 38.65
N GLU A 5 -10.35 -6.11 37.77
CA GLU A 5 -10.60 -5.51 36.43
C GLU A 5 -9.29 -5.11 35.73
N THR A 6 -8.88 -5.79 34.67
CA THR A 6 -9.46 -5.58 33.33
C THR A 6 -9.17 -6.79 32.42
N SER A 7 -10.23 -7.45 31.97
CA SER A 7 -10.21 -8.15 30.68
C SER A 7 -9.79 -7.15 29.62
N ARG A 8 -8.65 -7.36 28.95
CA ARG A 8 -8.40 -6.78 27.64
C ARG A 8 -9.32 -7.47 26.64
N THR A 9 -10.59 -7.13 26.68
CA THR A 9 -11.45 -7.24 25.51
C THR A 9 -10.89 -6.25 24.50
N GLY A 10 -10.01 -6.73 23.61
CA GLY A 10 -9.75 -6.04 22.35
C GLY A 10 -11.11 -5.73 21.76
N SER A 11 -11.38 -4.44 21.59
CA SER A 11 -12.65 -3.93 21.10
C SER A 11 -12.83 -4.46 19.68
N LEU A 12 -13.54 -5.58 19.54
CA LEU A 12 -14.18 -6.05 18.30
C LEU A 12 -15.30 -5.06 17.90
N ARG A 13 -14.96 -3.79 17.72
CA ARG A 13 -15.79 -2.90 16.92
C ARG A 13 -15.42 -3.22 15.49
N SER A 14 -16.25 -4.05 14.87
CA SER A 14 -16.43 -4.07 13.41
C SER A 14 -16.45 -2.62 12.91
N SER A 15 -15.38 -2.15 12.27
CA SER A 15 -15.23 -0.77 11.78
C SER A 15 -16.06 -0.52 10.51
N MET A 16 -17.33 -0.92 10.54
CA MET A 16 -18.25 -0.64 9.45
C MET A 16 -18.41 0.86 9.16
N ASP A 17 -17.90 1.73 10.04
CA ASP A 17 -17.97 3.19 9.96
C ASP A 17 -16.63 3.87 9.59
N SER A 18 -15.58 3.13 9.19
CA SER A 18 -14.32 3.72 8.67
C SER A 18 -13.92 3.15 7.31
N ILE A 19 -13.21 3.97 6.51
CA ILE A 19 -12.51 3.53 5.30
C ILE A 19 -11.05 3.89 5.50
N ASP A 20 -10.26 2.88 5.87
CA ASP A 20 -8.83 3.01 6.13
C ASP A 20 -8.05 2.49 4.92
N PHE A 21 -6.96 3.15 4.57
CA PHE A 21 -6.12 2.78 3.43
C PHE A 21 -4.66 3.11 3.68
N LEU A 22 -3.77 2.35 3.05
CA LEU A 22 -2.34 2.65 3.05
C LEU A 22 -1.97 3.52 1.85
N PHE A 23 -1.25 4.59 2.11
CA PHE A 23 -0.62 5.43 1.08
C PHE A 23 0.88 5.19 1.08
N VAL A 24 1.41 4.87 -0.08
CA VAL A 24 2.79 4.39 -0.27
C VAL A 24 3.35 5.09 -1.51
N SER A 25 4.59 5.54 -1.45
CA SER A 25 5.26 6.27 -2.54
C SER A 25 6.76 6.00 -2.45
N ASP A 26 7.48 6.12 -3.57
CA ASP A 26 8.94 6.09 -3.60
C ASP A 26 9.54 4.79 -3.01
N VAL A 27 8.92 3.65 -3.35
CA VAL A 27 9.41 2.31 -3.00
C VAL A 27 10.33 1.82 -4.12
N GLU A 28 11.50 2.45 -4.20
CA GLU A 28 12.48 2.19 -5.24
C GLU A 28 13.39 1.01 -4.88
N ALA A 29 13.86 0.26 -5.86
CA ALA A 29 14.82 -0.83 -5.65
C ALA A 29 16.18 -0.32 -5.14
N LEU A 30 16.56 0.86 -5.60
CA LEU A 30 17.82 1.51 -5.28
C LEU A 30 17.51 2.90 -4.72
N PRO A 31 17.91 3.20 -3.47
CA PRO A 31 17.65 4.49 -2.88
C PRO A 31 18.37 5.60 -3.65
N HIS A 32 17.74 6.77 -3.76
CA HIS A 32 18.34 7.90 -4.45
C HIS A 32 19.67 8.30 -3.76
N PRO A 33 20.75 8.57 -4.51
CA PRO A 33 22.08 8.82 -3.92
C PRO A 33 22.10 9.96 -2.90
N ASP A 34 21.24 10.96 -3.07
CA ASP A 34 21.12 12.15 -2.22
C ASP A 34 20.20 11.97 -0.99
N GLU A 35 19.60 10.79 -0.79
CA GLU A 35 18.79 10.53 0.39
C GLU A 35 19.63 10.47 1.66
N ARG A 36 19.33 11.41 2.57
CA ARG A 36 19.98 11.52 3.88
C ARG A 36 19.51 10.44 4.87
N PHE A 37 18.28 9.96 4.70
CA PHE A 37 17.68 8.90 5.53
C PHE A 37 17.28 7.77 4.60
N ARG A 38 18.03 6.67 4.64
CA ARG A 38 17.81 5.51 3.78
C ARG A 38 17.07 4.46 4.57
N ALA A 39 15.74 4.57 4.63
CA ALA A 39 14.95 3.40 4.95
C ALA A 39 15.24 2.36 3.87
N ARG A 40 15.56 1.12 4.23
CA ARG A 40 15.73 0.09 3.21
C ARG A 40 14.34 -0.26 2.69
N THR A 41 14.22 -0.38 1.38
CA THR A 41 12.99 -0.81 0.70
C THR A 41 12.42 -2.09 1.33
N GLU A 42 13.30 -3.05 1.65
CA GLU A 42 12.94 -4.27 2.36
C GLU A 42 12.26 -4.01 3.71
N ASP A 43 12.80 -3.09 4.52
CA ASP A 43 12.24 -2.76 5.84
C ASP A 43 10.85 -2.13 5.68
N VAL A 44 10.68 -1.21 4.72
CA VAL A 44 9.38 -0.60 4.42
C VAL A 44 8.36 -1.65 3.99
N LEU A 45 8.74 -2.55 3.08
CA LEU A 45 7.87 -3.61 2.59
C LEU A 45 7.46 -4.60 3.69
N LEU A 46 8.37 -4.93 4.61
CA LEU A 46 8.06 -5.80 5.74
C LEU A 46 7.10 -5.13 6.73
N GLU A 47 7.30 -3.84 7.05
CA GLU A 47 6.36 -3.09 7.90
C GLU A 47 4.97 -2.98 7.24
N MET A 48 4.92 -2.73 5.93
CA MET A 48 3.67 -2.78 5.18
C MET A 48 3.00 -4.14 5.26
N LEU A 49 3.75 -5.24 5.10
CA LEU A 49 3.21 -6.58 5.15
C LEU A 49 2.58 -6.90 6.52
N LYS A 50 3.24 -6.49 7.60
CA LYS A 50 2.70 -6.65 8.96
C LYS A 50 1.40 -5.87 9.14
N GLU A 51 1.36 -4.63 8.67
CA GLU A 51 0.16 -3.78 8.79
C GLU A 51 -1.01 -4.34 7.99
N VAL A 52 -0.74 -4.78 6.75
CA VAL A 52 -1.75 -5.38 5.87
C VAL A 52 -2.32 -6.69 6.43
N LYS A 53 -1.54 -7.42 7.21
CA LYS A 53 -1.96 -8.65 7.90
C LYS A 53 -2.42 -8.45 9.34
N CYS A 54 -2.33 -7.25 9.88
CA CYS A 54 -2.55 -6.95 11.31
C CYS A 54 -1.70 -7.82 12.25
N GLU A 55 -0.42 -8.04 11.92
CA GLU A 55 0.48 -8.95 12.65
C GLU A 55 1.40 -8.27 13.68
N ASP A 56 1.43 -6.93 13.76
CA ASP A 56 2.27 -6.19 14.70
C ASP A 56 1.48 -5.71 15.94
N GLU A 57 2.17 -5.50 17.07
CA GLU A 57 1.58 -4.97 18.29
C GLU A 57 1.08 -3.52 18.13
N TYR A 58 1.59 -2.82 17.11
CA TYR A 58 1.14 -1.49 16.74
C TYR A 58 -0.02 -1.47 15.74
N SER A 59 -0.35 -2.61 15.10
CA SER A 59 -1.50 -2.76 14.20
C SER A 59 -2.79 -2.88 15.03
N ASN A 60 -3.21 -1.74 15.59
CA ASN A 60 -4.39 -1.62 16.45
C ASN A 60 -5.69 -1.43 15.66
N GLU A 61 -5.58 -1.31 14.34
CA GLU A 61 -6.67 -1.07 13.40
C GLU A 61 -6.86 -2.30 12.47
N PRO A 62 -8.05 -2.47 11.89
CA PRO A 62 -8.28 -3.52 10.89
C PRO A 62 -7.44 -3.30 9.64
N ALA A 63 -7.22 -4.39 8.89
CA ALA A 63 -6.47 -4.36 7.64
C ALA A 63 -7.03 -3.27 6.70
N PRO A 64 -6.17 -2.57 5.95
CA PRO A 64 -6.57 -1.49 5.07
C PRO A 64 -7.54 -2.01 4.00
N SER A 65 -8.55 -1.20 3.68
CA SER A 65 -9.52 -1.52 2.63
C SER A 65 -8.88 -1.59 1.24
N PHE A 66 -7.79 -0.85 1.03
CA PHE A 66 -6.95 -0.86 -0.16
C PHE A 66 -5.62 -0.15 0.09
N ILE A 67 -4.70 -0.27 -0.86
CA ILE A 67 -3.38 0.36 -0.86
C ILE A 67 -3.24 1.21 -2.11
N ILE A 68 -2.66 2.40 -1.97
CA ILE A 68 -2.28 3.28 -3.07
C ILE A 68 -0.77 3.34 -3.13
N PHE A 69 -0.21 2.88 -4.25
CA PHE A 69 1.19 3.08 -4.64
C PHE A 69 1.27 4.27 -5.58
N ASN A 70 1.76 5.40 -5.08
CA ASN A 70 1.71 6.70 -5.72
C ASN A 70 3.02 7.06 -6.46
N GLY A 71 3.45 6.20 -7.38
CA GLY A 71 4.64 6.42 -8.20
C GLY A 71 5.97 6.05 -7.53
N ASP A 72 6.97 5.90 -8.39
CA ASP A 72 8.33 5.48 -8.10
C ASP A 72 8.38 4.19 -7.26
N VAL A 73 7.70 3.14 -7.75
CA VAL A 73 7.55 1.83 -7.05
C VAL A 73 8.19 0.66 -7.79
N ASP A 74 9.33 0.90 -8.44
CA ASP A 74 10.03 -0.08 -9.26
C ASP A 74 10.52 -1.32 -8.51
N ALA A 75 10.68 -1.25 -7.19
CA ALA A 75 11.00 -2.42 -6.37
C ALA A 75 10.03 -3.58 -6.60
N ARG A 76 8.78 -3.28 -7.02
CA ARG A 76 7.79 -4.29 -7.39
C ARG A 76 8.28 -5.29 -8.45
N PHE A 77 9.13 -4.85 -9.37
CA PHE A 77 9.61 -5.67 -10.48
C PHE A 77 10.99 -6.28 -10.24
N GLU A 78 11.62 -5.98 -9.12
CA GLU A 78 12.85 -6.62 -8.72
C GLU A 78 12.57 -8.00 -8.13
N ASP A 79 13.33 -9.00 -8.57
CA ASP A 79 13.19 -10.39 -8.12
C ASP A 79 13.27 -10.49 -6.59
N GLY A 80 14.13 -9.68 -5.95
CA GLY A 80 14.35 -9.66 -4.51
C GLY A 80 13.14 -9.23 -3.67
N TYR A 81 12.18 -8.50 -4.25
CA TYR A 81 11.01 -8.00 -3.53
C TYR A 81 9.67 -8.55 -4.07
N SER A 82 9.71 -9.20 -5.24
CA SER A 82 8.52 -9.65 -5.96
C SER A 82 7.57 -10.51 -5.12
N ASP A 83 8.10 -11.35 -4.23
CA ASP A 83 7.28 -12.23 -3.39
C ASP A 83 6.54 -11.47 -2.28
N ILE A 84 7.18 -10.45 -1.70
CA ILE A 84 6.54 -9.59 -0.69
C ILE A 84 5.39 -8.80 -1.35
N PHE A 85 5.62 -8.23 -2.54
CA PHE A 85 4.57 -7.54 -3.28
C PHE A 85 3.39 -8.46 -3.62
N LYS A 86 3.65 -9.69 -4.10
CA LYS A 86 2.58 -10.66 -4.37
C LYS A 86 1.76 -10.96 -3.11
N GLU A 87 2.39 -10.99 -1.95
CA GLU A 87 1.70 -11.25 -0.69
C GLU A 87 0.84 -10.07 -0.25
N ILE A 88 1.35 -8.84 -0.38
CA ILE A 88 0.60 -7.60 -0.14
C ILE A 88 -0.62 -7.52 -1.07
N GLU A 89 -0.41 -7.70 -2.38
CA GLU A 89 -1.45 -7.65 -3.43
C GLU A 89 -2.52 -8.75 -3.27
N ARG A 90 -2.18 -9.88 -2.65
CA ARG A 90 -3.14 -10.95 -2.32
C ARG A 90 -4.01 -10.60 -1.11
N THR A 91 -3.53 -9.72 -0.23
CA THR A 91 -4.16 -9.44 1.05
C THR A 91 -5.08 -8.22 0.97
N ALA A 92 -4.67 -7.17 0.23
CA ALA A 92 -5.48 -5.98 0.00
C ALA A 92 -5.46 -5.55 -1.48
N PRO A 93 -6.54 -4.95 -2.01
CA PRO A 93 -6.53 -4.35 -3.34
C PRO A 93 -5.47 -3.25 -3.46
N CYS A 94 -4.62 -3.33 -4.49
CA CYS A 94 -3.56 -2.35 -4.76
C CYS A 94 -3.86 -1.52 -6.01
N TYR A 95 -3.67 -0.21 -5.89
CA TYR A 95 -3.83 0.75 -6.98
C TYR A 95 -2.51 1.46 -7.24
N TYR A 96 -2.13 1.54 -8.51
CA TYR A 96 -0.85 2.09 -8.95
C TYR A 96 -1.05 3.41 -9.69
N VAL A 97 -0.33 4.43 -9.28
CA VAL A 97 -0.10 5.69 -9.99
C VAL A 97 1.32 5.64 -10.51
N PHE A 98 1.55 6.14 -11.72
CA PHE A 98 2.89 6.21 -12.29
C PHE A 98 3.52 7.55 -11.93
N GLY A 99 4.72 7.49 -11.37
CA GLY A 99 5.61 8.61 -11.15
C GLY A 99 6.53 8.82 -12.35
N ASN A 100 7.56 9.63 -12.13
CA ASN A 100 8.52 10.00 -13.17
C ASN A 100 9.64 8.98 -13.36
N HIS A 101 9.82 8.01 -12.45
CA HIS A 101 10.88 7.00 -12.55
C HIS A 101 10.43 5.69 -13.20
N GLU A 102 9.12 5.43 -13.31
CA GLU A 102 8.56 4.29 -14.03
C GLU A 102 9.10 4.18 -15.47
N CYS A 103 9.23 5.33 -16.15
CA CYS A 103 9.81 5.42 -17.49
C CYS A 103 11.32 5.16 -17.54
N LYS A 104 12.05 5.45 -16.46
CA LYS A 104 13.51 5.30 -16.44
C LYS A 104 13.93 3.84 -16.32
N ILE A 105 13.13 3.03 -15.61
CA ILE A 105 13.51 1.66 -15.23
C ILE A 105 13.01 0.64 -16.26
N LEU A 106 11.75 0.70 -16.66
CA LEU A 106 11.19 -0.18 -17.71
C LEU A 106 11.19 0.45 -19.10
N GLY A 107 11.77 1.65 -19.24
CA GLY A 107 11.90 2.36 -20.52
C GLY A 107 10.62 2.98 -21.06
N CYS A 108 9.44 2.59 -20.55
CA CYS A 108 8.15 3.15 -21.00
C CYS A 108 6.99 2.82 -20.04
N VAL A 109 6.05 3.77 -19.87
CA VAL A 109 4.76 3.57 -19.17
C VAL A 109 3.93 2.41 -19.77
N GLU A 110 4.08 2.12 -21.06
CA GLU A 110 3.33 1.03 -21.71
C GLU A 110 3.67 -0.34 -21.12
N GLU A 111 4.92 -0.56 -20.72
CA GLU A 111 5.34 -1.82 -20.13
C GLU A 111 4.76 -2.01 -18.72
N TRP A 112 4.75 -0.93 -17.93
CA TRP A 112 4.06 -0.89 -16.64
C TRP A 112 2.58 -1.22 -16.78
N LYS A 113 1.89 -0.58 -17.73
CA LYS A 113 0.48 -0.86 -18.02
C LYS A 113 0.26 -2.32 -18.40
N ARG A 114 1.14 -2.90 -19.23
CA ARG A 114 1.07 -4.31 -19.61
C ARG A 114 1.22 -5.23 -18.40
N LEU A 115 2.21 -4.99 -17.55
CA LEU A 115 2.52 -5.81 -16.37
C LEU A 115 1.46 -5.71 -15.28
N LEU A 116 0.82 -4.54 -15.14
CA LEU A 116 -0.27 -4.29 -14.21
C LEU A 116 -1.67 -4.54 -14.81
N ASN A 117 -1.73 -5.03 -16.05
CA ASN A 117 -2.98 -5.26 -16.79
C ASN A 117 -3.89 -4.01 -16.85
N MET A 118 -3.29 -2.83 -16.98
CA MET A 118 -3.96 -1.53 -17.08
C MET A 118 -4.14 -1.14 -18.54
N LYS A 119 -5.33 -0.65 -18.91
CA LYS A 119 -5.59 -0.11 -20.26
C LYS A 119 -5.19 1.37 -20.38
N ARG A 120 -5.19 2.08 -19.26
CA ARG A 120 -4.92 3.52 -19.14
C ARG A 120 -4.21 3.76 -17.82
N SER A 121 -3.40 4.81 -17.79
CA SER A 121 -2.69 5.30 -16.62
C SER A 121 -3.53 6.28 -15.80
N TYR A 122 -4.43 7.04 -16.44
CA TYR A 122 -5.53 7.74 -15.79
C TYR A 122 -6.73 6.81 -15.57
N TYR A 123 -7.26 6.78 -14.34
CA TYR A 123 -8.48 6.05 -14.00
C TYR A 123 -9.10 6.60 -12.71
N SER A 124 -10.34 6.22 -12.44
CA SER A 124 -10.97 6.48 -11.15
C SER A 124 -11.65 5.22 -10.64
N TRP A 125 -11.70 5.09 -9.32
CA TRP A 125 -12.47 4.05 -8.67
C TRP A 125 -13.20 4.62 -7.46
N ARG A 126 -14.22 3.90 -7.02
CA ARG A 126 -15.08 4.28 -5.90
C ARG A 126 -15.21 3.12 -4.95
N LEU A 127 -14.98 3.39 -3.67
CA LEU A 127 -15.31 2.50 -2.58
C LEU A 127 -16.46 3.09 -1.78
N SER A 128 -17.48 2.29 -1.51
CA SER A 128 -18.64 2.67 -0.71
C SER A 128 -18.86 1.64 0.39
N CYS A 129 -18.88 2.06 1.65
CA CYS A 129 -19.30 1.24 2.80
C CYS A 129 -20.24 2.08 3.69
N SER A 130 -21.24 1.46 4.30
CA SER A 130 -22.17 2.01 5.31
C SER A 130 -22.29 3.54 5.39
N GLY A 131 -22.86 4.17 4.35
CA GLY A 131 -23.14 5.61 4.35
C GLY A 131 -21.96 6.52 4.00
N MET A 132 -20.78 5.97 3.78
CA MET A 132 -19.60 6.68 3.29
C MET A 132 -19.24 6.25 1.88
N THR A 133 -18.58 7.15 1.15
CA THR A 133 -18.07 6.87 -0.19
C THR A 133 -16.81 7.66 -0.40
N VAL A 134 -15.74 6.97 -0.78
CA VAL A 134 -14.49 7.59 -1.21
C VAL A 134 -14.33 7.32 -2.70
N THR A 135 -14.03 8.38 -3.45
CA THR A 135 -13.67 8.28 -4.87
C THR A 135 -12.22 8.71 -5.02
N PHE A 136 -11.41 7.82 -5.57
CA PHE A 136 -10.03 8.13 -5.94
C PHE A 136 -9.96 8.35 -7.44
N ILE A 137 -9.25 9.40 -7.82
CA ILE A 137 -9.04 9.80 -9.21
C ILE A 137 -7.54 9.87 -9.40
N VAL A 138 -7.02 8.97 -10.21
CA VAL A 138 -5.60 8.91 -10.56
C VAL A 138 -5.39 9.73 -11.81
N LEU A 139 -4.50 10.71 -11.69
CA LEU A 139 -4.05 11.55 -12.78
C LEU A 139 -2.70 11.04 -13.28
N ASP A 140 -2.52 11.09 -14.59
CA ASP A 140 -1.24 10.85 -15.27
C ASP A 140 -1.07 12.01 -16.24
N LEU A 141 0.03 12.79 -16.09
CA LEU A 141 0.28 14.05 -16.78
C LEU A 141 1.54 13.98 -17.64
#